data_AF-A0A6I2V5S8-F1
#
_entry.id   AF-A0A6I2V5S8-F1
#
_cell.length_a   1.000
_cell.length_b   1.000
_cell.length_c   1.000
_cell.angle_alpha   90.00
_cell.angle_beta   90.00
_cell.angle_gamma   90.00
#
_symmetry.space_group_name_H-M   'P 1'
#
loop_
_entity.id
_entity.type
_entity.pdbx_description
1 polymer ?
#
loop_
_entity_poly.entity_id
_entity_poly.type
_entity_poly.pdbx_seq_one_letter_code
_entity_poly.pdbx_strand_id
1 'polypeptide(L)' 'MREYLVTLLISAALCYLITPFVRSQALRFGAVAEIRGRDIHTTPTARWGGVAMWLAMSVTFMIVNHLPLVGKSFGH' A
#
# COMPACT_ATOMS: atom_id res chain seq x y z
N MET A 1 6.79 -9.87 20.83
CA MET A 1 7.23 -8.56 20.28
C MET A 1 7.98 -8.67 18.96
N ARG A 2 9.02 -9.50 18.84
CA ARG A 2 9.81 -9.65 17.59
C ARG A 2 8.96 -9.87 16.33
N GLU A 3 8.01 -10.80 16.36
CA GLU A 3 7.19 -11.12 15.17
C GLU A 3 6.24 -9.99 14.76
N TYR A 4 5.75 -9.20 15.72
CA TYR A 4 4.95 -7.99 15.42
C TYR A 4 5.80 -6.89 14.79
N LEU A 5 7.05 -6.70 15.27
CA LEU A 5 7.99 -5.75 14.65
C LEU A 5 8.35 -6.18 13.22
N VAL A 6 8.59 -7.47 13.00
CA VAL A 6 8.84 -8.02 11.66
C VAL A 6 7.63 -7.79 10.75
N THR A 7 6.41 -8.04 11.24
CA THR A 7 5.17 -7.77 10.50
C THR A 7 5.05 -6.29 10.10
N LEU A 8 5.34 -5.38 11.02
CA LEU A 8 5.34 -3.94 10.76
C LEU A 8 6.38 -3.56 9.69
N LEU A 9 7.59 -4.09 9.79
CA LEU A 9 8.66 -3.83 8.81
C LEU A 9 8.32 -4.38 7.42
N ILE A 10 7.74 -5.59 7.34
CA ILE A 10 7.27 -6.17 6.08
C ILE A 10 6.17 -5.29 5.47
N SER A 11 5.17 -4.89 6.27
CA SER A 11 4.09 -4.02 5.81
C SER A 11 4.62 -2.67 5.29
N ALA A 12 5.56 -2.06 6.01
CA ALA A 12 6.16 -0.78 5.63
C ALA A 12 6.97 -0.92 4.33
N ALA A 13 7.80 -1.96 4.22
CA ALA A 13 8.60 -2.24 3.04
C ALA A 13 7.72 -2.50 1.80
N LEU A 14 6.69 -3.33 1.93
CA LEU A 14 5.75 -3.61 0.85
C LEU A 14 4.99 -2.35 0.42
N CYS A 15 4.50 -1.55 1.37
CA CYS A 15 3.82 -0.30 1.05
C CYS A 15 4.75 0.67 0.30
N TYR A 16 5.99 0.79 0.76
CA TYR A 16 7.01 1.63 0.11
C TYR A 16 7.32 1.19 -1.33
N LEU A 17 7.39 -0.12 -1.58
CA LEU A 17 7.70 -0.68 -2.91
C LEU A 17 6.49 -0.67 -3.86
N ILE A 18 5.27 -0.92 -3.37
CA ILE A 18 4.06 -1.01 -4.19
C ILE A 18 3.56 0.38 -4.59
N THR A 19 3.70 1.39 -3.73
CA THR A 19 3.22 2.76 -3.98
C THR A 19 3.75 3.38 -5.29
N PRO A 20 5.06 3.38 -5.60
CA PRO A 20 5.56 3.93 -6.87
C PRO A 20 5.08 3.14 -8.09
N PHE A 21 4.93 1.82 -7.96
CA PHE A 21 4.38 0.98 -9.02
C PHE A 21 2.93 1.37 -9.34
N VAL A 22 2.07 1.44 -8.33
CA VAL A 22 0.66 1.83 -8.49
C VAL A 22 0.52 3.28 -8.96
N ARG A 23 1.39 4.19 -8.49
CA ARG A 23 1.45 5.57 -8.99
C ARG A 23 1.70 5.60 -10.50
N SER A 24 2.66 4.82 -10.99
CA SER A 24 2.96 4.77 -12.43
C SER A 24 1.77 4.26 -13.24
N GLN A 25 1.05 3.25 -12.74
CA GLN A 25 -0.15 2.72 -13.38
C GLN A 25 -1.28 3.75 -13.35
N ALA A 26 -1.52 4.43 -12.21
CA ALA A 26 -2.55 5.45 -12.09
C ALA A 26 -2.37 6.59 -13.09
N LEU A 27 -1.11 7.01 -13.33
CA LEU A 27 -0.80 8.02 -14.35
C LEU A 27 -1.09 7.50 -15.77
N ARG A 28 -0.73 6.24 -16.07
CA ARG A 28 -0.97 5.61 -17.38
C ARG A 28 -2.46 5.44 -17.69
N PHE A 29 -3.26 5.06 -16.69
CA PHE A 29 -4.70 4.87 -16.84
C PHE A 29 -5.50 6.17 -16.71
N GLY A 30 -4.84 7.33 -16.50
CA GLY A 30 -5.52 8.62 -16.36
C GLY A 30 -6.31 8.76 -15.06
N ALA A 31 -6.02 7.95 -14.04
CA ALA A 31 -6.62 8.05 -12.71
C ALA A 31 -5.99 9.19 -11.90
N VAL A 32 -6.08 10.38 -12.44
CA VAL A 32 -5.51 11.61 -11.90
C VAL A 32 -6.61 12.58 -11.48
N ALA A 33 -6.31 13.43 -10.49
CA ALA A 33 -7.19 14.55 -10.19
C ALA A 33 -7.08 15.60 -11.30
N GLU A 34 -8.23 16.00 -11.83
CA GLU A 34 -8.33 17.13 -12.76
C GLU A 34 -8.03 18.43 -12.01
N ILE A 35 -7.15 19.27 -12.58
CA ILE A 35 -6.73 20.53 -11.98
C ILE A 35 -7.83 21.57 -12.21
N ARG A 36 -8.40 22.09 -11.13
CA ARG A 36 -9.40 23.18 -11.20
C ARG A 36 -8.70 24.52 -11.09
N GLY A 37 -9.29 25.59 -11.65
CA GLY A 37 -8.72 26.95 -11.58
C GLY A 37 -8.55 27.54 -10.17
N ARG A 38 -9.00 26.83 -9.13
CA ARG A 38 -8.82 27.16 -7.70
C ARG A 38 -7.75 26.31 -7.00
N ASP A 39 -7.21 25.31 -7.68
CA ASP A 39 -6.26 24.37 -7.07
C ASP A 39 -4.84 24.93 -7.19
N ILE A 40 -4.07 24.84 -6.09
CA ILE A 40 -2.66 25.23 -6.06
C ILE A 40 -1.74 24.26 -6.80
N HIS A 41 -2.25 23.08 -7.17
CA HIS A 41 -1.46 22.02 -7.79
C HIS A 41 -1.35 22.27 -9.30
N THR A 42 -0.14 22.50 -9.78
CA THR A 42 0.16 22.67 -11.21
C THR A 42 0.39 21.35 -11.94
N THR A 43 0.52 20.25 -11.20
CA THR A 43 0.73 18.90 -11.74
C THR A 43 -0.37 17.94 -11.32
N PRO A 44 -0.82 17.03 -12.20
CA PRO A 44 -1.88 16.08 -11.90
C PRO A 44 -1.43 15.08 -10.82
N THR A 45 -2.25 14.91 -9.78
CA THR A 45 -1.98 14.00 -8.66
C THR A 45 -2.64 12.64 -8.89
N ALA A 46 -1.89 11.55 -8.70
CA ALA A 46 -2.39 10.18 -8.86
C ALA A 46 -3.34 9.78 -7.71
N ARG A 47 -4.50 9.19 -8.02
CA ARG A 47 -5.57 8.92 -7.04
C ARG A 47 -5.67 7.47 -6.55
N TRP A 48 -4.80 6.56 -6.99
CA TRP A 48 -4.85 5.13 -6.60
C TRP A 48 -4.04 4.77 -5.34
N GLY A 49 -3.87 5.72 -4.41
CA GLY A 49 -3.18 5.43 -3.14
C GLY A 49 -3.87 4.33 -2.31
N GLY A 50 -5.20 4.32 -2.27
CA GLY A 50 -5.97 3.28 -1.57
C GLY A 50 -5.73 1.88 -2.12
N VAL A 51 -5.61 1.74 -3.45
CA VAL A 51 -5.30 0.46 -4.11
C VAL A 51 -3.91 -0.04 -3.70
N ALA A 52 -2.93 0.86 -3.65
CA ALA A 52 -1.58 0.51 -3.19
C ALA A 52 -1.57 -0.01 -1.75
N MET A 53 -2.30 0.65 -0.85
CA MET A 53 -2.41 0.22 0.55
C MET A 53 -3.08 -1.14 0.68
N TRP A 54 -4.17 -1.38 -0.06
CA TRP A 54 -4.89 -2.66 -0.04
C TRP A 54 -4.02 -3.83 -0.52
N LEU A 55 -3.27 -3.63 -1.61
CA LEU A 55 -2.34 -4.63 -2.14
C LEU A 55 -1.23 -4.93 -1.12
N ALA A 56 -0.60 -3.91 -0.56
CA ALA A 56 0.47 -4.10 0.44
C ALA A 56 -0.03 -4.84 1.69
N MET A 57 -1.22 -4.50 2.19
CA MET A 57 -1.84 -5.17 3.32
C MET A 57 -2.16 -6.64 3.02
N SER A 58 -2.76 -6.93 1.87
CA SER A 58 -3.12 -8.29 1.46
C SER A 58 -1.90 -9.20 1.36
N VAL A 59 -0.83 -8.71 0.70
CA VAL A 59 0.45 -9.43 0.59
C VAL A 59 1.08 -9.64 1.97
N THR A 60 1.02 -8.63 2.84
CA THR A 60 1.52 -8.77 4.22
C THR A 60 0.79 -9.88 4.96
N PHE A 61 -0.55 -9.93 4.91
CA PHE A 61 -1.33 -10.98 5.58
C PHE A 61 -1.01 -12.38 5.05
N MET A 62 -0.83 -12.54 3.73
CA MET A 62 -0.40 -13.81 3.16
C MET A 62 0.95 -14.27 3.71
N ILE A 63 1.89 -13.35 3.93
CA ILE A 63 3.22 -13.67 4.48
C ILE A 63 3.14 -13.98 5.97
N VAL A 64 2.49 -13.12 6.75
CA VAL A 64 2.53 -13.21 8.23
C VAL A 64 1.65 -14.30 8.82
N ASN A 65 0.72 -14.85 8.05
CA ASN A 65 -0.04 -16.03 8.44
C ASN A 65 0.86 -17.26 8.71
N HIS A 66 2.07 -17.30 8.13
CA HIS A 66 3.04 -18.37 8.36
C HIS A 66 3.93 -18.16 9.60
N LEU A 67 3.78 -17.04 10.33
CA LEU A 67 4.56 -16.77 11.54
C LEU A 67 3.88 -17.40 12.78
N PRO A 68 4.61 -18.08 13.69
CA PRO A 68 4.02 -18.84 14.80
C PRO A 68 3.21 -18.03 15.82
N LEU A 69 3.57 -16.77 16.09
CA LEU A 69 2.82 -15.90 17.02
C LEU A 69 1.75 -15.10 16.30
N VAL A 70 2.06 -14.56 15.12
CA VAL A 70 1.12 -13.69 14.38
C VAL A 70 0.02 -14.52 13.70
N GLY A 71 0.35 -15.72 13.21
CA GLY A 71 -0.59 -16.68 12.63
C GLY A 71 -1.71 -17.10 13.59
N LYS A 72 -1.43 -17.21 14.90
CA LYS A 72 -2.45 -17.52 15.92
C LYS A 72 -3.58 -16.49 15.97
N SER A 73 -3.31 -15.24 15.61
CA SER A 73 -4.32 -14.18 15.57
C SER A 73 -5.35 -14.38 14.45
N PHE A 74 -5.06 -15.23 13.46
CA PHE A 74 -5.99 -15.57 12.38
C PHE A 74 -6.99 -16.68 12.77
N GLY A 75 -6.87 -17.26 13.97
CA GLY A 75 -7.83 -18.23 14.51
C GLY A 75 -7.57 -19.69 14.13
N HIS A 76 -6.36 -20.02 13.67
CA HIS A 76 -5.89 -21.39 13.45
C HIS A 76 -5.14 -21.95 14.67
#